data_AF-A0A832WHF7-F1
#
_entry.id   AF-A0A832WHF7-F1
#
_cell.length_a   1.000
_cell.length_b   1.000
_cell.length_c   1.000
_cell.angle_alpha   90.00
_cell.angle_beta   90.00
_cell.angle_gamma   90.00
#
_symmetry.space_group_name_H-M   'P 1'
#
loop_
_entity.id
_entity.type
_entity.pdbx_description
1 polymer ?
#
loop_
_entity_poly.entity_id
_entity_poly.type
_entity_poly.pdbx_seq_one_letter_code
_entity_poly.pdbx_strand_id
1 'polypeptide(L)'
;MEGEILSYKSPLYGRRTGSWEVGEMPLHSIKHFYPRPFEEVLMLYAVVGGVPLYLKKFNPNKPFLDNLKAEFFTKGGFLYDEAEFLLRQELREPSNYMLILRAIADGRRKLGEIANETGLDKAAVSRYLATLELLDLVSYELPVLEPPKARKRLYYISDNYMAFLNSYTPTSRL
;
A
#
# COMPACT_ATOMS: atom_id res chain seq x y z
N MET A 1 9.87 -2.02 -13.75
CA MET A 1 10.33 -1.20 -14.90
C MET A 1 11.66 -0.49 -14.64
N GLU A 2 11.89 0.07 -13.44
CA GLU A 2 13.15 0.73 -13.08
C GLU A 2 14.39 -0.17 -13.17
N GLY A 3 14.32 -1.42 -12.72
CA GLY A 3 15.45 -2.36 -12.79
C GLY A 3 15.94 -2.64 -14.21
N GLU A 4 15.08 -2.53 -15.23
CA GLU A 4 15.48 -2.69 -16.63
C GLU A 4 16.15 -1.42 -17.17
N ILE A 5 15.59 -0.24 -16.85
CA ILE A 5 16.08 1.07 -17.29
C ILE A 5 17.35 1.51 -16.55
N LEU A 6 17.56 1.04 -15.31
CA LEU A 6 18.71 1.34 -14.46
C LEU A 6 19.75 0.21 -14.41
N SER A 7 19.53 -0.89 -15.13
CA SER A 7 20.51 -1.98 -15.19
C SER A 7 21.82 -1.50 -15.81
N TYR A 8 22.93 -2.17 -15.46
CA TYR A 8 24.24 -1.95 -16.08
C TYR A 8 24.22 -2.07 -17.61
N LYS A 9 23.24 -2.82 -18.14
CA LYS A 9 23.03 -3.03 -19.57
C LYS A 9 22.20 -1.91 -20.23
N SER A 10 21.71 -0.94 -19.47
CA SER A 10 20.93 0.18 -19.99
C SER A 10 21.83 1.22 -20.67
N PRO A 11 21.42 1.77 -21.83
CA PRO A 11 22.12 2.87 -22.50
C PRO A 11 22.33 4.13 -21.63
N LEU A 12 21.54 4.27 -20.55
CA LEU A 12 21.61 5.39 -19.61
C LEU A 12 22.55 5.15 -18.42
N TYR A 13 23.14 3.97 -18.31
CA TYR A 13 24.10 3.65 -17.24
C TYR A 13 25.31 4.60 -17.28
N GLY A 14 25.68 5.16 -16.12
CA GLY A 14 26.78 6.12 -16.00
C GLY A 14 26.50 7.53 -16.53
N ARG A 15 25.32 7.80 -17.09
CA ARG A 15 24.91 9.14 -17.59
C ARG A 15 23.95 9.88 -16.67
N ARG A 16 23.55 9.27 -15.55
CA ARG A 16 22.61 9.84 -14.58
C ARG A 16 23.32 10.86 -13.68
N THR A 17 22.81 12.10 -13.67
CA THR A 17 23.33 13.20 -12.83
C THR A 17 22.55 13.39 -11.53
N GLY A 18 21.37 12.77 -11.38
CA GLY A 18 20.57 12.83 -10.16
C GLY A 18 19.39 11.87 -10.17
N SER A 19 18.84 11.60 -8.99
CA SER A 19 17.63 10.80 -8.77
C SER A 19 16.95 11.32 -7.53
N TRP A 20 15.64 11.51 -7.62
CA TRP A 20 14.83 11.99 -6.53
C TRP A 20 13.70 11.00 -6.33
N GLU A 21 13.64 10.44 -5.14
CA GLU A 21 12.51 9.64 -4.72
C GLU A 21 11.42 10.60 -4.22
N VAL A 22 10.30 10.63 -4.92
CA VAL A 22 9.18 11.52 -4.58
C VAL A 22 8.19 10.72 -3.77
N GLY A 23 8.28 10.84 -2.45
CA GLY A 23 7.35 10.21 -1.52
C GLY A 23 6.01 10.94 -1.39
N GLU A 24 5.16 10.39 -0.53
CA GLU A 24 3.88 10.99 -0.19
C GLU A 24 4.01 12.36 0.48
N MET A 25 2.98 13.19 0.33
CA MET A 25 2.93 14.47 1.04
C MET A 25 2.69 14.27 2.53
N PRO A 26 3.34 15.04 3.41
CA PRO A 26 3.10 14.96 4.84
C PRO A 26 1.70 15.50 5.18
N LEU A 27 1.12 15.00 6.29
CA LEU A 27 -0.22 15.37 6.78
C LEU A 27 -0.50 16.88 6.76
N HIS A 28 0.46 17.71 7.17
CA HIS A 28 0.29 19.16 7.26
C HIS A 28 0.06 19.84 5.89
N SER A 29 0.43 19.19 4.79
CA SER A 29 0.26 19.69 3.43
C SER A 29 -1.14 19.41 2.86
N ILE A 30 -1.87 18.44 3.44
CA ILE A 30 -3.14 17.96 2.90
C ILE A 30 -4.25 19.00 2.95
N LYS A 31 -4.20 19.91 3.93
CA LYS A 31 -5.13 21.04 4.04
C LYS A 31 -5.19 21.93 2.79
N HIS A 32 -4.14 21.94 1.96
CA HIS A 32 -4.11 22.70 0.70
C HIS A 32 -4.95 22.03 -0.41
N PHE A 33 -5.18 20.72 -0.30
CA PHE A 33 -6.02 19.95 -1.22
C PHE A 33 -7.45 19.79 -0.69
N TYR A 34 -7.58 19.63 0.64
CA TYR A 34 -8.85 19.39 1.31
C TYR A 34 -9.00 20.39 2.49
N PRO A 35 -9.41 21.65 2.23
CA PRO A 35 -9.50 22.71 3.24
C PRO A 35 -10.72 22.52 4.16
N ARG A 36 -10.63 21.55 5.06
CA ARG A 36 -11.67 21.14 6.01
C ARG A 36 -11.14 21.16 7.46
N PRO A 37 -12.01 21.02 8.47
CA PRO A 37 -11.57 20.87 9.86
C PRO A 37 -10.51 19.77 10.00
N PHE A 38 -9.62 19.94 10.96
CA PHE A 38 -8.45 19.07 11.13
C PHE A 38 -8.83 17.59 11.30
N GLU A 39 -9.95 17.32 11.96
CA GLU A 39 -10.51 15.99 12.16
C GLU A 39 -10.79 15.30 10.82
N GLU A 40 -11.40 15.99 9.86
CA GLU A 40 -11.64 15.42 8.53
C GLU A 40 -10.37 15.28 7.70
N VAL A 41 -9.41 16.20 7.84
CA VAL A 41 -8.10 16.08 7.18
C VAL A 41 -7.33 14.87 7.69
N LEU A 42 -7.38 14.62 9.01
CA LEU A 42 -6.76 13.47 9.64
C LEU A 42 -7.44 12.16 9.19
N MET A 43 -8.77 12.13 9.14
CA MET A 43 -9.52 10.98 8.61
C MET A 43 -9.16 10.71 7.15
N LEU A 44 -9.08 11.75 6.31
CA LEU A 44 -8.67 11.59 4.92
C LEU A 44 -7.27 11.01 4.80
N TYR A 45 -6.30 11.55 5.54
CA TYR A 45 -4.93 11.03 5.55
C TYR A 45 -4.86 9.57 6.00
N ALA A 46 -5.61 9.19 7.02
CA ALA A 46 -5.66 7.81 7.51
C ALA A 46 -6.21 6.85 6.44
N VAL A 47 -7.03 7.33 5.51
CA VAL A 47 -7.65 6.52 4.45
C VAL A 47 -6.80 6.46 3.17
N VAL A 48 -6.26 7.58 2.69
CA VAL A 48 -5.58 7.65 1.38
C VAL A 48 -4.11 8.05 1.44
N GLY A 49 -3.57 8.26 2.64
CA GLY A 49 -2.21 8.76 2.81
C GLY A 49 -2.04 10.17 2.24
N GLY A 50 -0.82 10.49 1.85
CA GLY A 50 -0.40 11.76 1.30
C GLY A 50 -0.38 11.83 -0.23
N VAL A 51 -0.99 10.87 -0.93
CA VAL A 51 -0.94 10.79 -2.39
C VAL A 51 -1.80 11.89 -3.04
N PRO A 52 -1.21 12.86 -3.76
CA PRO A 52 -1.96 14.01 -4.30
C PRO A 52 -3.13 13.62 -5.23
N LEU A 53 -2.97 12.53 -5.99
CA LEU A 53 -4.00 12.03 -6.90
C LEU A 53 -5.25 11.59 -6.13
N TYR A 54 -5.09 10.86 -5.03
CA TYR A 54 -6.21 10.37 -4.23
C TYR A 54 -6.89 11.51 -3.48
N LEU A 55 -6.11 12.44 -2.92
CA LEU A 55 -6.63 13.62 -2.23
C LEU A 55 -7.55 14.45 -3.14
N LYS A 56 -7.19 14.59 -4.43
CA LYS A 56 -8.01 15.32 -5.43
C LYS A 56 -9.37 14.67 -5.73
N LYS A 57 -9.59 13.41 -5.36
CA LYS A 57 -10.89 12.73 -5.54
C LYS A 57 -11.93 13.16 -4.51
N PHE A 58 -11.49 13.68 -3.36
CA PHE A 58 -12.39 14.11 -2.30
C PHE A 58 -12.85 15.55 -2.52
N ASN A 59 -14.16 15.76 -2.65
CA ASN A 59 -14.75 17.08 -2.82
C ASN A 59 -14.91 17.78 -1.45
N PRO A 60 -14.24 18.92 -1.20
CA PRO A 60 -14.33 19.64 0.09
C PRO A 60 -15.73 20.20 0.40
N ASN A 61 -16.60 20.30 -0.60
CA ASN A 61 -17.97 20.78 -0.43
C ASN A 61 -18.94 19.69 0.04
N LYS A 62 -18.47 18.43 0.16
CA LYS A 62 -19.26 17.31 0.66
C LYS A 62 -18.72 16.84 2.02
N PRO A 63 -19.57 16.28 2.89
CA PRO A 63 -19.11 15.57 4.08
C PRO A 63 -18.11 14.48 3.73
N PHE A 64 -17.12 14.25 4.60
CA PHE A 64 -16.10 13.21 4.43
C PHE A 64 -16.69 11.84 4.11
N LEU A 65 -17.72 11.40 4.85
CA LEU A 65 -18.34 10.08 4.67
C LEU A 65 -19.00 9.92 3.29
N ASP A 66 -19.55 11.00 2.73
CA ASP A 66 -20.17 10.97 1.40
C ASP A 66 -19.11 10.81 0.30
N ASN A 67 -17.98 11.52 0.44
CA ASN A 67 -16.83 11.33 -0.45
C ASN A 67 -16.30 9.91 -0.34
N LEU A 68 -16.11 9.40 0.89
CA LEU A 68 -15.61 8.06 1.13
C LEU A 68 -16.51 7.00 0.48
N LYS A 69 -17.83 7.12 0.64
CA LYS A 69 -18.80 6.21 0.01
C LYS A 69 -18.73 6.26 -1.52
N ALA A 70 -18.65 7.46 -2.09
CA ALA A 70 -18.59 7.65 -3.53
C ALA A 70 -17.30 7.07 -4.15
N GLU A 71 -16.15 7.32 -3.51
CA GLU A 71 -14.85 6.93 -4.09
C GLU A 71 -14.46 5.47 -3.79
N PHE A 72 -14.75 4.94 -2.59
CA PHE A 72 -14.30 3.60 -2.16
C PHE A 72 -15.36 2.50 -2.23
N PHE A 73 -16.64 2.85 -2.04
CA PHE A 73 -17.71 1.88 -1.79
C PHE A 73 -18.76 1.84 -2.90
N THR A 74 -18.60 2.66 -3.95
CA THR A 74 -19.50 2.71 -5.10
C THR A 74 -18.78 2.20 -6.34
N LYS A 75 -19.40 1.28 -7.08
CA LYS A 75 -18.88 0.82 -8.38
C LYS A 75 -18.70 2.03 -9.31
N GLY A 76 -17.52 2.15 -9.91
CA GLY A 76 -17.14 3.30 -10.73
C GLY A 76 -16.53 4.47 -9.96
N GLY A 77 -16.44 4.40 -8.62
CA GLY A 77 -15.57 5.28 -7.84
C GLY A 77 -14.11 5.01 -8.18
N PHE A 78 -13.26 6.05 -8.19
CA PHE A 78 -11.89 5.89 -8.64
C PHE A 78 -11.10 4.93 -7.74
N LEU A 79 -11.26 5.07 -6.42
CA LEU A 79 -10.53 4.29 -5.42
C LEU A 79 -11.09 2.88 -5.21
N TYR A 80 -12.21 2.55 -5.88
CA TYR A 80 -12.85 1.24 -5.79
C TYR A 80 -11.99 0.14 -6.45
N ASP A 81 -11.42 0.41 -7.63
CA ASP A 81 -10.62 -0.56 -8.41
C ASP A 81 -9.10 -0.23 -8.41
N GLU A 82 -8.70 0.88 -7.80
CA GLU A 82 -7.32 1.41 -7.90
C GLU A 82 -6.25 0.43 -7.39
N ALA A 83 -6.48 -0.26 -6.27
CA ALA A 83 -5.49 -1.23 -5.77
C ALA A 83 -5.22 -2.37 -6.74
N GLU A 84 -6.26 -2.90 -7.38
CA GLU A 84 -6.10 -3.97 -8.37
C GLU A 84 -5.39 -3.43 -9.61
N PHE A 85 -5.73 -2.22 -10.04
CA PHE A 85 -5.08 -1.55 -11.15
C PHE A 85 -3.58 -1.34 -10.89
N LEU A 86 -3.20 -0.78 -9.74
CA LEU A 86 -1.82 -0.56 -9.34
C LEU A 86 -1.00 -1.86 -9.32
N LEU A 87 -1.52 -2.91 -8.67
CA LEU A 87 -0.81 -4.19 -8.59
C LEU A 87 -0.68 -4.84 -9.98
N ARG A 88 -1.69 -4.73 -10.85
CA ARG A 88 -1.62 -5.24 -12.23
C ARG A 88 -0.58 -4.52 -13.08
N GLN A 89 -0.35 -3.22 -12.83
CA GLN A 89 0.64 -2.45 -13.57
C GLN A 89 2.07 -2.75 -13.15
N GLU A 90 2.32 -2.89 -11.85
CA GLU A 90 3.67 -3.05 -11.31
C GLU A 90 4.13 -4.51 -11.22
N LEU A 91 3.21 -5.47 -11.11
CA LEU A 91 3.52 -6.84 -10.70
C LEU A 91 3.00 -7.91 -11.67
N ARG A 92 3.79 -8.97 -11.82
CA ARG A 92 3.35 -10.23 -12.44
C ARG A 92 2.55 -11.02 -11.41
N GLU A 93 1.41 -11.60 -11.79
CA GLU A 93 0.53 -12.39 -10.90
C GLU A 93 -0.04 -11.58 -9.69
N PRO A 94 -0.85 -10.54 -9.94
CA PRO A 94 -1.37 -9.65 -8.89
C PRO A 94 -2.22 -10.37 -7.83
N SER A 95 -2.81 -11.53 -8.17
CA SER A 95 -3.65 -12.31 -7.26
C SER A 95 -2.90 -12.78 -6.02
N ASN A 96 -1.65 -13.22 -6.14
CA ASN A 96 -0.87 -13.72 -5.00
C ASN A 96 -0.44 -12.58 -4.06
N TYR A 97 -0.13 -11.42 -4.61
CA TYR A 97 0.14 -10.21 -3.83
C TYR A 97 -1.09 -9.77 -3.03
N MET A 98 -2.25 -9.77 -3.66
CA MET A 98 -3.51 -9.43 -2.99
C MET A 98 -3.84 -10.41 -1.85
N LEU A 99 -3.62 -11.72 -2.05
CA LEU A 99 -3.80 -12.73 -1.00
C LEU A 99 -2.89 -12.46 0.22
N ILE A 100 -1.63 -12.08 -0.01
CA ILE A 100 -0.69 -11.76 1.07
C ILE A 100 -1.09 -10.48 1.81
N LEU A 101 -1.45 -9.41 1.08
CA LEU A 101 -1.93 -8.17 1.69
C LEU A 101 -3.16 -8.42 2.57
N ARG A 102 -4.12 -9.22 2.08
CA ARG A 102 -5.30 -9.62 2.86
C ARG A 102 -4.94 -10.39 4.11
N ALA A 103 -4.07 -11.41 4.00
CA ALA A 103 -3.63 -12.16 5.16
C ALA A 103 -3.00 -11.25 6.25
N ILE A 104 -2.23 -10.23 5.84
CA ILE A 104 -1.67 -9.24 6.77
C ILE A 104 -2.77 -8.37 7.39
N ALA A 105 -3.75 -7.91 6.61
CA ALA A 105 -4.89 -7.13 7.09
C ALA A 105 -5.77 -7.93 8.09
N ASP A 106 -5.90 -9.24 7.88
CA ASP A 106 -6.57 -10.17 8.78
C ASP A 106 -5.75 -10.47 10.06
N GLY A 107 -4.58 -9.84 10.21
CA GLY A 107 -3.74 -9.93 11.40
C GLY A 107 -2.69 -11.04 11.35
N ARG A 108 -2.46 -11.70 10.21
CA ARG A 108 -1.36 -12.66 10.04
C ARG A 108 -0.06 -11.89 9.83
N ARG A 109 0.71 -11.72 10.91
CA ARG A 109 1.91 -10.88 10.91
C ARG A 109 3.21 -11.67 10.73
N LYS A 110 3.20 -13.00 10.84
CA LYS A 110 4.42 -13.83 10.68
C LYS A 110 4.45 -14.52 9.32
N LEU A 111 5.64 -14.71 8.76
CA LEU A 111 5.85 -15.42 7.48
C LEU A 111 5.12 -16.78 7.42
N GLY A 112 5.19 -17.56 8.49
CA GLY A 112 4.52 -18.86 8.56
C GLY A 112 2.99 -18.77 8.63
N GLU A 113 2.46 -17.75 9.31
CA GLU A 113 1.01 -17.52 9.40
C GLU A 113 0.45 -17.08 8.03
N ILE A 114 1.16 -16.19 7.35
CA ILE A 114 0.81 -15.72 6.00
C ILE A 114 0.86 -16.88 5.00
N ALA A 115 1.90 -17.71 5.03
CA ALA A 115 2.01 -18.88 4.17
C ALA A 115 0.85 -19.88 4.38
N ASN A 116 0.47 -20.12 5.63
CA ASN A 116 -0.65 -21.01 5.95
C ASN A 116 -1.99 -20.45 5.47
N GLU A 117 -2.24 -19.14 5.64
CA GLU A 117 -3.48 -18.49 5.23
C GLU A 117 -3.61 -18.43 3.69
N THR A 118 -2.53 -18.14 3.00
CA THR A 118 -2.52 -18.00 1.54
C THR A 118 -2.39 -19.34 0.79
N GLY A 119 -2.01 -20.42 1.47
CA GLY A 119 -1.73 -21.71 0.86
C GLY A 119 -0.43 -21.75 0.03
N LEU A 120 0.34 -20.67 0.03
CA LEU A 120 1.62 -20.56 -0.69
C LEU A 120 2.76 -21.15 0.15
N ASP A 121 3.80 -21.62 -0.53
CA ASP A 121 5.00 -22.05 0.18
C ASP A 121 5.76 -20.84 0.79
N LYS A 122 6.52 -21.09 1.87
CA LYS A 122 7.23 -20.03 2.59
C LYS A 122 8.25 -19.28 1.73
N ALA A 123 8.87 -19.93 0.73
CA ALA A 123 9.83 -19.27 -0.13
C ALA A 123 9.13 -18.33 -1.12
N ALA A 124 7.98 -18.73 -1.67
CA ALA A 124 7.13 -17.85 -2.47
C ALA A 124 6.66 -16.63 -1.69
N VAL A 125 6.09 -16.83 -0.49
CA VAL A 125 5.66 -15.71 0.36
C VAL A 125 6.82 -14.78 0.68
N SER A 126 8.00 -15.32 0.99
CA SER A 126 9.18 -14.49 1.25
C SER A 126 9.59 -13.65 0.04
N ARG A 127 9.46 -14.16 -1.19
CA ARG A 127 9.74 -13.39 -2.41
C ARG A 127 8.71 -12.28 -2.61
N TYR A 128 7.43 -12.61 -2.45
CA TYR A 128 6.35 -11.64 -2.60
C TYR A 128 6.43 -10.52 -1.55
N LEU A 129 6.70 -10.86 -0.28
CA LEU A 129 6.93 -9.87 0.78
C LEU A 129 8.12 -8.96 0.48
N ALA A 130 9.23 -9.50 -0.05
CA ALA A 130 10.37 -8.68 -0.43
C ALA A 130 10.04 -7.69 -1.56
N THR A 131 9.18 -8.07 -2.51
CA THR A 131 8.70 -7.14 -3.54
C THR A 131 7.74 -6.09 -2.96
N LEU A 132 6.82 -6.48 -2.06
CA LEU A 132 5.91 -5.53 -1.41
C LEU A 132 6.67 -4.54 -0.50
N GLU A 133 7.76 -4.99 0.14
CA GLU A 133 8.69 -4.16 0.90
C GLU A 133 9.42 -3.16 -0.01
N LEU A 134 9.88 -3.60 -1.18
CA LEU A 134 10.52 -2.72 -2.16
C LEU A 134 9.57 -1.64 -2.72
N LEU A 135 8.27 -1.93 -2.74
CA LEU A 135 7.23 -0.99 -3.19
C LEU A 135 6.67 -0.13 -2.05
N ASP A 136 7.26 -0.19 -0.85
CA ASP A 136 6.79 0.49 0.37
C ASP A 136 5.31 0.19 0.75
N LEU A 137 4.75 -0.90 0.23
CA LEU A 137 3.39 -1.34 0.54
C LEU A 137 3.32 -2.13 1.85
N VAL A 138 4.40 -2.84 2.19
CA VAL A 138 4.51 -3.65 3.41
C VAL A 138 5.83 -3.33 4.10
N SER A 139 5.79 -3.24 5.43
CA SER A 139 7.00 -3.17 6.25
C SER A 139 6.92 -4.19 7.38
N TYR A 140 7.97 -4.25 8.21
CA TYR A 140 8.00 -5.14 9.36
C TYR A 140 8.64 -4.49 10.58
N GLU A 141 8.17 -4.93 11.73
CA GLU A 141 8.75 -4.58 13.02
C GLU A 141 9.52 -5.77 13.59
N LEU A 142 10.53 -5.45 14.42
CA LEU A 142 11.27 -6.43 15.19
C LEU A 142 10.93 -6.29 16.67
N PRO A 143 10.40 -7.34 17.32
CA PRO A 143 10.14 -7.31 18.75
C PRO A 143 11.42 -7.04 19.54
N VAL A 144 11.43 -5.96 20.33
CA VAL A 144 12.60 -5.51 21.10
C VAL A 144 13.02 -6.53 22.17
N LEU A 145 12.09 -7.34 22.66
CA LEU A 145 12.29 -8.26 23.79
C LEU A 145 12.67 -9.70 23.39
N GLU A 146 12.71 -10.03 22.08
CA GLU A 146 13.04 -11.40 21.65
C GLU A 146 14.56 -11.63 21.53
N PRO A 147 15.06 -12.84 21.83
CA PRO A 147 16.49 -13.14 21.77
C PRO A 147 17.05 -13.00 20.34
N PRO A 148 18.33 -12.63 20.15
CA PRO A 148 18.92 -12.31 18.84
C PRO A 148 18.80 -13.38 17.76
N LYS A 149 18.67 -14.65 18.16
CA LYS A 149 18.49 -15.81 17.26
C LYS A 149 17.08 -15.96 16.70
N ALA A 150 16.09 -15.31 17.30
CA ALA A 150 14.69 -15.33 16.90
C ALA A 150 14.27 -13.92 16.47
N ARG A 151 14.86 -13.37 15.40
CA ARG A 151 14.36 -12.14 14.78
C ARG A 151 13.08 -12.44 14.02
N LYS A 152 11.96 -12.60 14.74
CA LYS A 152 10.65 -12.78 14.11
C LYS A 152 10.16 -11.43 13.60
N ARG A 153 10.23 -11.26 12.27
CA ARG A 153 9.61 -10.12 11.60
C ARG A 153 8.09 -10.18 11.79
N LEU A 154 7.51 -9.08 12.22
CA LEU A 154 6.07 -8.86 12.28
C LEU A 154 5.67 -7.89 11.17
N TYR A 155 5.14 -8.45 10.08
CA TYR A 155 4.74 -7.69 8.90
C TYR A 155 3.45 -6.89 9.13
N TYR A 156 3.38 -5.71 8.52
CA TYR A 156 2.20 -4.85 8.48
C TYR A 156 2.15 -4.10 7.14
N ILE A 157 0.95 -3.70 6.71
CA ILE A 157 0.77 -2.86 5.52
C ILE A 157 1.15 -1.43 5.89
N SER A 158 2.16 -0.87 5.22
CA SER A 158 2.66 0.49 5.47
C SER A 158 1.90 1.56 4.69
N ASP A 159 1.34 1.21 3.53
CA ASP A 159 0.54 2.13 2.72
C ASP A 159 -0.88 2.29 3.29
N ASN A 160 -1.29 3.53 3.55
CA ASN A 160 -2.57 3.84 4.18
C ASN A 160 -3.77 3.39 3.33
N TYR A 161 -3.69 3.60 2.01
CA TYR A 161 -4.76 3.23 1.08
C TYR A 161 -4.98 1.72 1.04
N MET A 162 -3.91 0.95 0.89
CA MET A 162 -3.93 -0.51 0.89
C MET A 162 -4.37 -1.06 2.23
N ALA A 163 -3.92 -0.47 3.34
CA ALA A 163 -4.32 -0.88 4.68
C ALA A 163 -5.83 -0.68 4.90
N PHE A 164 -6.34 0.51 4.55
CA PHE A 164 -7.76 0.82 4.64
C PHE A 164 -8.59 -0.09 3.74
N LEU A 165 -8.21 -0.23 2.47
CA LEU A 165 -8.94 -1.04 1.51
C LEU A 165 -9.07 -2.49 1.99
N ASN A 166 -7.96 -3.13 2.37
CA ASN A 166 -7.96 -4.54 2.77
C ASN A 166 -8.67 -4.78 4.12
N SER A 167 -8.74 -3.77 4.99
CA SER A 167 -9.42 -3.90 6.29
C SER A 167 -10.94 -3.74 6.20
N TYR A 168 -11.44 -2.89 5.29
CA TYR A 168 -12.85 -2.49 5.27
C TYR A 168 -13.64 -2.97 4.04
N THR A 169 -12.99 -3.63 3.08
CA THR A 169 -13.63 -4.13 1.87
C THR A 169 -13.81 -5.66 1.93
N PRO A 170 -15.06 -6.17 1.89
CA PRO A 170 -15.31 -7.61 1.93
C PRO A 170 -14.81 -8.34 0.68
N THR A 171 -14.41 -9.60 0.88
CA THR A 171 -13.80 -10.52 -0.10
C THR A 171 -14.61 -10.73 -1.39
N SER A 172 -15.93 -10.49 -1.37
CA SER A 172 -16.85 -10.77 -2.48
C SER A 172 -16.85 -9.73 -3.62
N ARG A 173 -15.77 -8.95 -3.77
CA ARG A 173 -15.61 -7.95 -4.85
C ARG A 173 -14.89 -8.51 -6.10
N LEU A 174 -14.60 -9.80 -6.13
CA LEU A 174 -14.05 -10.55 -7.28
C LEU A 174 -15.08 -11.54 -7.80
#